data_AF-A0A0F9TB54-F1
#
_entry.id   AF-A0A0F9TB54-F1
#
_cell.length_a   1.000
_cell.length_b   1.000
_cell.length_c   1.000
_cell.angle_alpha   90.00
_cell.angle_beta   90.00
_cell.angle_gamma   90.00
#
_symmetry.space_group_name_H-M   'P 1'
#
loop_
_entity.id
_entity.type
_entity.pdbx_description
1 polymer ?
#
loop_
_entity_poly.entity_id
_entity_poly.type
_entity_poly.pdbx_seq_one_letter_code
_entity_poly.pdbx_strand_id
1 'polypeptide(L)'
;MPPKRVNPAIASDRTREQTRLGLKKKVRMFYDLQRMRLQCGGRIQPKAEGNEIQLHEVDQVILENRAKELLIAEKAALRDVQDHLKTMLFYTEILSDKSRFKGLGPTMAGVILSEFDIAREDTASQMWAFAGLAPVPAQRCKKCNHLVEPVKDADRFKHAVKKEAHCGVDVLQRSAIYDSGKSMRPKRGEKLPYNAFLKTKLVGVLGPCLIKANSPWRKLYDDYKHRKASAGWGTGDAHRHHAAIRYMVKQLLLAIWKDWRAFEDLPVRPSYQEEKLGHTHEATAVGSNGKSSADVEALMDSPEVEEELANAL
;
A
#
# COMPACT_ATOMS: atom_id res chain seq x y z
N MET A 1 -0.37 18.23 33.44
CA MET A 1 0.37 17.07 34.00
C MET A 1 0.99 16.31 32.83
N PRO A 2 2.32 16.11 32.78
CA PRO A 2 2.92 15.32 31.72
C PRO A 2 2.34 13.89 31.77
N PRO A 3 2.12 13.23 30.62
CA PRO A 3 1.62 11.87 30.60
C PRO A 3 2.59 10.96 31.38
N LYS A 4 2.06 10.17 32.31
CA LYS A 4 2.85 9.18 33.05
C LYS A 4 3.48 8.22 32.04
N ARG A 5 4.81 8.12 32.02
CA ARG A 5 5.51 7.14 31.18
C ARG A 5 5.14 5.74 31.67
N VAL A 6 4.76 4.87 30.74
CA VAL A 6 4.45 3.46 31.06
C VAL A 6 5.72 2.79 31.56
N ASN A 7 5.62 2.00 32.64
CA ASN A 7 6.73 1.25 33.20
C ASN A 7 7.33 0.31 32.13
N PRO A 8 8.64 0.41 31.80
CA PRO A 8 9.28 -0.41 30.78
C PRO A 8 9.19 -1.92 31.05
N ALA A 9 9.08 -2.37 32.31
CA ALA A 9 8.94 -3.79 32.64
C ALA A 9 7.64 -4.41 32.06
N ILE A 10 6.54 -3.66 32.03
CA ILE A 10 5.23 -4.10 31.49
C ILE A 10 5.27 -4.19 29.95
N ALA A 11 6.23 -3.55 29.29
CA ALA A 11 6.36 -3.58 27.83
C ALA A 11 7.06 -4.84 27.29
N SER A 12 7.79 -5.57 28.13
CA SER A 12 8.67 -6.69 27.71
C SER A 12 7.96 -8.03 27.48
N ASP A 13 6.71 -8.20 27.96
CA ASP A 13 5.95 -9.45 27.87
C ASP A 13 4.93 -9.48 26.71
N ARG A 14 5.12 -8.62 25.71
CA ARG A 14 4.18 -8.56 24.57
C ARG A 14 4.52 -9.60 23.53
N THR A 15 3.52 -10.39 23.16
CA THR A 15 3.59 -11.21 21.96
C THR A 15 3.83 -10.33 20.73
N ARG A 16 4.41 -10.92 19.68
CA ARG A 16 4.64 -10.26 18.39
C ARG A 16 3.38 -9.57 17.85
N GLU A 17 2.23 -10.26 17.90
CA GLU A 17 0.97 -9.70 17.42
C GLU A 17 0.49 -8.53 18.29
N GLN A 18 0.63 -8.61 19.62
CA GLN A 18 0.30 -7.49 20.50
C GLN A 18 1.20 -6.28 20.25
N THR A 19 2.49 -6.48 19.99
CA THR A 19 3.43 -5.42 19.60
C THR A 19 2.98 -4.77 18.28
N ARG A 20 2.71 -5.57 17.25
CA ARG A 20 2.21 -5.10 15.95
C ARG A 20 0.89 -4.32 16.07
N LEU A 21 -0.09 -4.87 16.79
CA LEU A 21 -1.40 -4.22 17.02
C LEU A 21 -1.25 -2.94 17.85
N GLY A 22 -0.33 -2.91 18.81
CA GLY A 22 0.02 -1.72 19.57
C GLY A 22 0.59 -0.62 18.67
N LEU A 23 1.48 -0.97 17.74
CA LEU A 23 2.01 -0.03 16.75
C LEU A 23 0.90 0.46 15.82
N LYS A 24 0.02 -0.44 15.36
CA LYS A 24 -1.14 -0.11 14.53
C LYS A 24 -2.01 0.95 15.19
N LYS A 25 -2.39 0.75 16.46
CA LYS A 25 -3.20 1.71 17.22
C LYS A 25 -2.53 3.09 17.30
N LYS A 26 -1.23 3.15 17.60
CA LYS A 26 -0.47 4.41 17.66
C LYS A 26 -0.40 5.12 16.30
N VAL A 27 -0.12 4.37 15.23
CA VAL A 27 -0.07 4.91 13.86
C VAL A 27 -1.43 5.46 13.43
N ARG A 28 -2.52 4.75 13.74
CA ARG A 28 -3.88 5.22 13.46
C ARG A 28 -4.18 6.50 14.23
N MET A 29 -3.91 6.53 15.52
CA MET A 29 -4.09 7.73 16.36
C MET A 29 -3.29 8.94 15.85
N PHE A 30 -2.04 8.74 15.43
CA PHE A 30 -1.24 9.80 14.81
C PHE A 30 -1.92 10.36 13.55
N TYR A 31 -2.40 9.50 12.65
CA TYR A 31 -3.06 9.96 11.42
C TYR A 31 -4.44 10.57 11.65
N ASP A 32 -5.16 10.14 12.69
CA ASP A 32 -6.43 10.73 13.09
C ASP A 32 -6.23 12.15 13.62
N LEU A 33 -5.23 12.35 14.50
CA LEU A 33 -4.83 13.68 14.97
C LEU A 33 -4.36 14.59 13.83
N GLN A 34 -3.53 14.06 12.93
CA GLN A 34 -3.10 14.79 11.73
C GLN A 34 -4.29 15.22 10.87
N ARG A 35 -5.26 14.32 10.65
CA ARG A 35 -6.47 14.64 9.89
C ARG A 35 -7.27 15.75 10.58
N MET A 36 -7.50 15.63 11.88
CA MET A 36 -8.24 16.65 12.65
C MET A 36 -7.52 18.00 12.61
N ARG A 37 -6.19 18.03 12.74
CA ARG A 37 -5.39 19.25 12.61
C ARG A 37 -5.56 19.88 11.23
N LEU A 38 -5.41 19.10 10.17
CA LEU A 38 -5.57 19.59 8.79
C LEU A 38 -6.98 20.11 8.53
N GLN A 39 -8.01 19.44 9.05
CA GLN A 39 -9.39 19.91 8.97
C GLN A 39 -9.58 21.23 9.75
N CYS A 40 -8.99 21.37 10.93
CA CYS A 40 -9.03 22.61 11.71
C CYS A 40 -8.34 23.76 10.97
N GLY A 41 -7.12 23.54 10.47
CA GLY A 41 -6.43 24.53 9.65
C GLY A 41 -7.19 24.87 8.37
N GLY A 42 -7.82 23.88 7.74
CA GLY A 42 -8.63 24.09 6.54
C GLY A 42 -9.86 25.00 6.72
N ARG A 43 -10.26 25.30 7.97
CA ARG A 43 -11.35 26.23 8.33
C ARG A 43 -10.89 27.68 8.46
N ILE A 44 -9.59 27.94 8.45
CA ILE A 44 -9.01 29.31 8.51
C ILE A 44 -8.26 29.66 7.24
N GLN A 45 -7.87 28.66 6.44
CA GLN A 45 -7.10 28.89 5.22
C GLN A 45 -7.94 29.58 4.14
N PRO A 46 -7.38 30.56 3.41
CA PRO A 46 -8.04 31.21 2.29
C PRO A 46 -8.65 30.20 1.32
N LYS A 47 -9.86 30.51 0.83
CA LYS A 47 -10.58 29.71 -0.17
C LYS A 47 -10.63 30.45 -1.49
N ALA A 48 -11.00 29.73 -2.54
CA ALA A 48 -11.26 30.34 -3.83
C ALA A 48 -12.39 31.38 -3.72
N GLU A 49 -12.37 32.34 -4.62
CA GLU A 49 -13.38 33.39 -4.77
C GLU A 49 -14.79 32.79 -4.74
N GLY A 50 -15.69 33.41 -3.96
CA GLY A 50 -17.06 32.92 -3.75
C GLY A 50 -17.23 31.80 -2.71
N ASN A 51 -16.15 31.28 -2.12
CA ASN A 51 -16.19 30.34 -0.99
C ASN A 51 -15.43 30.88 0.23
N GLU A 52 -15.29 32.20 0.30
CA GLU A 52 -14.59 32.89 1.38
C GLU A 52 -15.17 32.51 2.75
N ILE A 53 -14.26 32.29 3.68
CA ILE A 53 -14.66 31.98 5.05
C ILE A 53 -14.92 33.30 5.76
N GLN A 54 -16.20 33.58 5.99
CA GLN A 54 -16.63 34.71 6.81
C GLN A 54 -16.60 34.28 8.28
N LEU A 55 -15.47 34.50 8.94
CA LEU A 55 -15.30 34.27 10.38
C LEU A 55 -14.95 35.59 11.06
N HIS A 56 -15.57 35.83 12.21
CA HIS A 56 -15.17 36.92 13.09
C HIS A 56 -13.73 36.70 13.58
N GLU A 57 -12.97 37.78 13.78
CA GLU A 57 -11.54 37.71 14.16
C GLU A 57 -11.31 36.86 15.42
N VAL A 58 -12.20 37.00 16.41
CA VAL A 58 -12.16 36.18 17.64
C VAL A 58 -12.28 34.68 17.35
N ASP A 59 -13.15 34.27 16.43
CA ASP A 59 -13.32 32.87 16.08
C ASP A 59 -12.09 32.31 15.35
N GLN A 60 -11.45 33.14 14.51
CA GLN A 60 -10.20 32.77 13.84
C GLN A 60 -9.11 32.46 14.87
N VAL A 61 -8.93 33.34 15.87
CA VAL A 61 -7.96 33.14 16.97
C VAL A 61 -8.26 31.86 17.76
N ILE A 62 -9.53 31.57 18.04
CA ILE A 62 -9.92 30.32 18.72
C ILE A 62 -9.53 29.09 17.89
N LEU A 63 -9.85 29.08 16.59
CA LEU A 63 -9.53 27.96 15.70
C LEU A 63 -8.02 27.77 15.51
N GLU A 64 -7.26 28.86 15.47
CA GLU A 64 -5.81 28.80 15.44
C GLU A 64 -5.24 28.17 16.70
N ASN A 65 -5.74 28.55 17.87
CA ASN A 65 -5.31 27.96 19.15
C ASN A 65 -5.63 26.46 19.21
N ARG A 66 -6.82 26.05 18.75
CA ARG A 66 -7.18 24.63 18.63
C ARG A 66 -6.27 23.88 17.64
N ALA A 67 -5.91 24.51 16.52
CA ALA A 67 -4.97 23.92 15.57
C ALA A 67 -3.56 23.74 16.16
N LYS A 68 -3.10 24.69 17.00
CA LYS A 68 -1.83 24.59 17.74
C LYS A 68 -1.84 23.45 18.75
N GLU A 69 -2.92 23.30 19.52
CA GLU A 69 -3.10 22.18 20.46
C GLU A 69 -3.07 20.82 19.74
N LEU A 70 -3.78 20.70 18.61
CA LEU A 70 -3.77 19.50 17.78
C LEU A 70 -2.39 19.20 17.20
N LEU A 71 -1.61 20.23 16.84
CA LEU A 71 -0.22 20.04 16.38
C LEU A 71 0.68 19.50 17.50
N ILE A 72 0.51 19.96 18.74
CA ILE A 72 1.25 19.44 19.90
C ILE A 72 0.89 17.96 20.12
N ALA A 73 -0.41 17.63 20.07
CA ALA A 73 -0.88 16.25 20.19
C ALA A 73 -0.37 15.36 19.05
N GLU A 74 -0.41 15.81 17.80
CA GLU A 74 0.14 15.08 16.64
C GLU A 74 1.64 14.79 16.83
N LYS A 75 2.43 15.78 17.28
CA LYS A 75 3.86 15.61 17.55
C LYS A 75 4.14 14.65 18.72
N ALA A 76 3.26 14.59 19.71
CA ALA A 76 3.37 13.61 20.80
C ALA A 76 3.06 12.20 20.28
N ALA A 77 1.98 12.02 19.52
CA ALA A 77 1.63 10.73 18.91
C ALA A 77 2.71 10.23 17.93
N LEU A 78 3.37 11.14 17.19
CA LEU A 78 4.51 10.78 16.34
C LEU A 78 5.67 10.22 17.18
N ARG A 79 5.98 10.84 18.33
CA ARG A 79 7.01 10.34 19.24
C ARG A 79 6.65 8.96 19.77
N ASP A 80 5.39 8.71 20.12
CA ASP A 80 4.93 7.39 20.55
C ASP A 80 5.12 6.29 19.49
N VAL A 81 4.94 6.64 18.21
CA VAL A 81 5.23 5.76 17.06
C VAL A 81 6.73 5.52 16.94
N GLN A 82 7.55 6.57 17.00
CA GLN A 82 9.02 6.45 16.93
C GLN A 82 9.58 5.58 18.06
N ASP A 83 9.11 5.80 19.29
CA ASP A 83 9.57 5.03 20.45
C ASP A 83 9.13 3.56 20.37
N HIS A 84 7.97 3.27 19.78
CA HIS A 84 7.60 1.88 19.48
C HIS A 84 8.50 1.28 18.40
N LEU A 85 8.79 2.01 17.32
CA LEU A 85 9.64 1.50 16.26
C LEU A 85 11.05 1.13 16.75
N LYS A 86 11.59 1.86 17.72
CA LYS A 86 12.88 1.54 18.36
C LYS A 86 12.89 0.19 19.10
N THR A 87 11.73 -0.37 19.45
CA THR A 87 11.64 -1.70 20.07
C THR A 87 11.58 -2.83 19.05
N MET A 88 11.52 -2.51 17.74
CA MET A 88 11.46 -3.50 16.67
C MET A 88 12.82 -3.61 15.99
N LEU A 89 13.50 -4.75 16.15
CA LEU A 89 14.85 -4.96 15.64
C LEU A 89 14.95 -4.79 14.12
N PHE A 90 13.99 -5.33 13.37
CA PHE A 90 13.93 -5.16 11.92
C PHE A 90 13.88 -3.68 11.48
N TYR A 91 13.23 -2.81 12.27
CA TYR A 91 13.25 -1.38 11.99
C TYR A 91 14.63 -0.78 12.25
N THR A 92 15.20 -1.03 13.43
CA THR A 92 16.47 -0.43 13.83
C THR A 92 17.63 -0.89 12.97
N GLU A 93 17.67 -2.16 12.58
CA GLU A 93 18.80 -2.76 11.86
C GLU A 93 18.70 -2.61 10.35
N ILE A 94 17.49 -2.61 9.78
CA ILE A 94 17.27 -2.63 8.33
C ILE A 94 16.53 -1.38 7.85
N LEU A 95 15.28 -1.17 8.26
CA LEU A 95 14.46 -0.09 7.67
C LEU A 95 14.91 1.33 8.05
N SER A 96 15.73 1.49 9.09
CA SER A 96 16.27 2.79 9.50
C SER A 96 17.43 3.27 8.62
N ASP A 97 18.01 2.39 7.80
CA ASP A 97 19.11 2.71 6.89
C ASP A 97 18.66 3.71 5.81
N LYS A 98 19.14 4.95 5.93
CA LYS A 98 18.84 6.03 5.00
C LYS A 98 19.59 5.89 3.68
N SER A 99 20.64 5.08 3.60
CA SER A 99 21.36 4.88 2.35
C SER A 99 20.47 4.12 1.34
N ARG A 100 19.77 3.09 1.81
CA ARG A 100 18.84 2.28 1.01
C ARG A 100 17.40 2.79 1.05
N PHE A 101 16.90 3.23 2.21
CA PHE A 101 15.49 3.61 2.41
C PHE A 101 15.30 5.13 2.59
N LYS A 102 16.11 5.95 1.91
CA LYS A 102 15.93 7.41 1.88
C LYS A 102 14.49 7.78 1.51
N GLY A 103 13.84 8.63 2.29
CA GLY A 103 12.44 9.05 2.07
C GLY A 103 11.38 8.15 2.74
N LEU A 104 11.77 7.00 3.30
CA LEU A 104 10.92 6.19 4.17
C LEU A 104 11.06 6.68 5.63
N GLY A 105 10.16 7.59 6.02
CA GLY A 105 10.13 8.13 7.38
C GLY A 105 9.54 7.15 8.40
N PRO A 106 9.68 7.44 9.72
CA PRO A 106 9.15 6.59 10.79
C PRO A 106 7.62 6.39 10.70
N THR A 107 6.87 7.39 10.23
CA THR A 107 5.43 7.25 10.02
C THR A 107 5.10 6.17 9.00
N MET A 108 5.83 6.14 7.89
CA MET A 108 5.62 5.15 6.83
C MET A 108 6.17 3.78 7.18
N ALA A 109 7.32 3.71 7.87
CA ALA A 109 7.81 2.47 8.47
C ALA A 109 6.76 1.89 9.44
N GLY A 110 6.18 2.73 10.29
CA GLY A 110 5.10 2.36 11.21
C GLY A 110 3.88 1.81 10.49
N VAL A 111 3.47 2.40 9.37
CA VAL A 111 2.37 1.87 8.54
C VAL A 111 2.69 0.48 8.01
N ILE A 112 3.87 0.29 7.42
CA ILE A 112 4.27 -1.01 6.83
C ILE A 112 4.31 -2.09 7.90
N LEU A 113 5.05 -1.84 9.00
CA LEU A 113 5.28 -2.82 10.05
C LEU A 113 4.04 -3.13 10.89
N SER A 114 3.05 -2.23 10.93
CA SER A 114 1.82 -2.46 11.70
C SER A 114 0.69 -3.11 10.90
N GLU A 115 0.62 -2.83 9.59
CA GLU A 115 -0.46 -3.33 8.74
C GLU A 115 -0.15 -4.69 8.13
N PHE A 116 1.12 -4.97 7.81
CA PHE A 116 1.53 -6.28 7.31
C PHE A 116 1.87 -7.24 8.45
N ASP A 117 1.56 -8.51 8.21
CA ASP A 117 1.97 -9.63 9.05
C ASP A 117 2.82 -10.56 8.18
N ILE A 118 4.15 -10.41 8.27
CA ILE A 118 5.06 -11.10 7.35
C ILE A 118 5.02 -12.62 7.52
N ALA A 119 4.58 -13.12 8.68
CA ALA A 119 4.39 -14.56 8.91
C ALA A 119 3.17 -15.12 8.15
N ARG A 120 2.18 -14.28 7.86
CA ARG A 120 0.98 -14.67 7.10
C ARG A 120 1.14 -14.46 5.59
N GLU A 121 1.96 -13.49 5.19
CA GLU A 121 2.15 -13.14 3.77
C GLU A 121 3.34 -13.94 3.19
N ASP A 122 3.05 -15.15 2.69
CA ASP A 122 4.04 -16.09 2.15
C ASP A 122 4.68 -15.64 0.84
N THR A 123 4.06 -14.69 0.13
CA THR A 123 4.60 -14.12 -1.10
C THR A 123 4.42 -12.61 -1.14
N ALA A 124 5.33 -11.93 -1.83
CA ALA A 124 5.19 -10.48 -2.09
C ALA A 124 3.88 -10.14 -2.83
N SER A 125 3.38 -11.05 -3.67
CA SER A 125 2.11 -10.89 -4.39
C SER A 125 0.90 -10.82 -3.45
N GLN A 126 0.84 -11.64 -2.40
CA GLN A 126 -0.20 -11.55 -1.37
C GLN A 126 -0.13 -10.20 -0.65
N MET A 127 1.09 -9.76 -0.32
CA MET A 127 1.33 -8.46 0.30
C MET A 127 0.85 -7.30 -0.61
N TRP A 128 1.12 -7.38 -1.91
CA TRP A 128 0.62 -6.41 -2.90
C TRP A 128 -0.89 -6.46 -3.08
N ALA A 129 -1.51 -7.63 -3.06
CA ALA A 129 -2.96 -7.80 -3.13
C ALA A 129 -3.64 -7.17 -1.91
N PHE A 130 -3.15 -7.47 -0.70
CA PHE A 130 -3.66 -6.88 0.54
C PHE A 130 -3.50 -5.35 0.56
N ALA A 131 -2.41 -4.82 0.01
CA ALA A 131 -2.17 -3.38 -0.12
C ALA A 131 -2.93 -2.71 -1.28
N GLY A 132 -3.64 -3.47 -2.11
CA GLY A 132 -4.39 -2.97 -3.26
C GLY A 132 -3.51 -2.44 -4.40
N LEU A 133 -2.30 -2.98 -4.52
CA LEU A 133 -1.30 -2.67 -5.55
C LEU A 133 -1.32 -3.68 -6.71
N ALA A 134 -1.75 -4.92 -6.46
CA ALA A 134 -1.96 -5.89 -7.52
C ALA A 134 -3.21 -5.53 -8.35
N PRO A 135 -3.22 -5.85 -9.66
CA PRO A 135 -4.44 -5.79 -10.46
C PRO A 135 -5.34 -6.97 -10.06
N VAL A 136 -5.78 -7.02 -8.80
CA VAL A 136 -6.75 -8.03 -8.36
C VAL A 136 -8.08 -7.60 -8.94
N PRO A 137 -8.62 -8.36 -9.88
CA PRO A 137 -9.73 -7.90 -10.64
C PRO A 137 -10.99 -8.34 -9.88
N ALA A 138 -11.94 -7.41 -9.73
CA ALA A 138 -13.13 -7.66 -8.91
C ALA A 138 -14.08 -8.56 -9.68
N GLN A 139 -14.39 -9.72 -9.10
CA GLN A 139 -15.45 -10.57 -9.61
C GLN A 139 -16.80 -9.87 -9.44
N ARG A 140 -17.55 -9.75 -10.54
CA ARG A 140 -18.84 -9.06 -10.56
C ARG A 140 -19.91 -9.92 -11.20
N CYS A 141 -21.13 -9.78 -10.69
CA CYS A 141 -22.30 -10.40 -11.31
C CYS A 141 -22.55 -9.77 -12.70
N LYS A 142 -22.77 -10.60 -13.73
CA LYS A 142 -23.10 -10.14 -15.08
C LYS A 142 -24.44 -9.38 -15.14
N LYS A 143 -25.38 -9.66 -14.24
CA LYS A 143 -26.74 -9.07 -14.26
C LYS A 143 -26.85 -7.71 -13.58
N CYS A 144 -26.30 -7.57 -12.37
CA CYS A 144 -26.45 -6.37 -11.54
C CYS A 144 -25.12 -5.62 -11.32
N ASN A 145 -24.01 -6.13 -11.86
CA ASN A 145 -22.69 -5.51 -11.75
C ASN A 145 -22.18 -5.28 -10.31
N HIS A 146 -22.82 -5.90 -9.32
CA HIS A 146 -22.39 -5.89 -7.92
C HIS A 146 -21.23 -6.84 -7.67
N LEU A 147 -20.43 -6.50 -6.65
CA LEU A 147 -19.35 -7.35 -6.17
C LEU A 147 -19.89 -8.68 -5.65
N VAL A 148 -19.19 -9.76 -6.01
CA VAL A 148 -19.47 -11.09 -5.49
C VAL A 148 -18.29 -11.61 -4.67
N GLU A 149 -18.59 -12.44 -3.68
CA GLU A 149 -17.59 -13.11 -2.85
C GLU A 149 -17.72 -14.63 -3.02
N PRO A 150 -16.60 -15.37 -3.05
CA PRO A 150 -16.64 -16.83 -3.07
C PRO A 150 -17.25 -17.35 -1.76
N VAL A 151 -18.11 -18.36 -1.89
CA VAL A 151 -18.57 -19.19 -0.77
C VAL A 151 -17.47 -20.21 -0.47
N LYS A 152 -17.36 -20.66 0.80
CA LYS A 152 -16.29 -21.56 1.27
C LYS A 152 -16.17 -22.90 0.51
N ASP A 153 -17.12 -23.20 -0.38
CA ASP A 153 -17.13 -24.36 -1.27
C ASP A 153 -17.05 -23.91 -2.73
N ALA A 154 -16.13 -24.51 -3.49
CA ALA A 154 -15.70 -24.08 -4.82
C ALA A 154 -16.83 -23.79 -5.83
N ASP A 155 -16.53 -22.85 -6.73
CA ASP A 155 -17.35 -22.32 -7.85
C ASP A 155 -18.72 -21.72 -7.54
N ARG A 156 -19.00 -21.47 -6.25
CA ARG A 156 -20.20 -20.76 -5.81
C ARG A 156 -19.87 -19.38 -5.28
N PHE A 157 -20.60 -18.38 -5.76
CA PHE A 157 -20.43 -16.97 -5.40
C PHE A 157 -21.71 -16.40 -4.84
N LYS A 158 -21.61 -15.45 -3.92
CA LYS A 158 -22.75 -14.70 -3.38
C LYS A 158 -22.53 -13.22 -3.56
N HIS A 159 -23.61 -12.44 -3.66
CA HIS A 159 -23.49 -11.00 -3.66
C HIS A 159 -22.97 -10.50 -2.31
N ALA A 160 -21.99 -9.59 -2.33
CA ALA A 160 -21.46 -8.96 -1.12
C ALA A 160 -22.45 -7.96 -0.49
N VAL A 161 -23.41 -7.49 -1.29
CA VAL A 161 -24.45 -6.51 -0.94
C VAL A 161 -25.82 -7.02 -1.38
N LYS A 162 -26.90 -6.39 -0.92
CA LYS A 162 -28.26 -6.71 -1.38
C LYS A 162 -28.32 -6.62 -2.90
N LYS A 163 -28.74 -7.72 -3.52
CA LYS A 163 -28.95 -7.84 -4.96
C LYS A 163 -30.11 -6.97 -5.41
N GLU A 164 -30.04 -6.46 -6.63
CA GLU A 164 -31.17 -5.75 -7.27
C GLU A 164 -32.29 -6.74 -7.64
N ALA A 165 -33.52 -6.24 -7.80
CA ALA A 165 -34.72 -7.08 -7.98
C ALA A 165 -34.65 -8.03 -9.19
N HIS A 166 -33.95 -7.65 -10.27
CA HIS A 166 -33.75 -8.48 -11.46
C HIS A 166 -32.69 -9.58 -11.29
N CYS A 167 -31.97 -9.58 -10.16
CA CYS A 167 -30.99 -10.60 -9.83
C CYS A 167 -31.59 -11.58 -8.81
N GLY A 168 -32.38 -12.54 -9.28
CA GLY A 168 -33.15 -13.45 -8.41
C GLY A 168 -32.33 -14.55 -7.71
N VAL A 169 -31.09 -14.82 -8.12
CA VAL A 169 -30.33 -15.98 -7.63
C VAL A 169 -29.40 -15.60 -6.48
N ASP A 170 -29.51 -16.29 -5.35
CA ASP A 170 -28.69 -16.03 -4.16
C ASP A 170 -27.25 -16.56 -4.30
N VAL A 171 -27.08 -17.67 -5.01
CA VAL A 171 -25.78 -18.29 -5.29
C VAL A 171 -25.53 -18.31 -6.80
N LEU A 172 -24.54 -17.56 -7.23
CA LEU A 172 -24.09 -17.47 -8.61
C LEU A 172 -23.05 -18.56 -8.90
N GLN A 173 -23.15 -19.15 -10.09
CA GLN A 173 -22.13 -20.03 -10.65
C GLN A 173 -21.06 -19.19 -11.37
N ARG A 174 -19.90 -19.78 -11.65
CA ARG A 174 -18.81 -19.08 -12.35
C ARG A 174 -19.22 -18.49 -13.72
N SER A 175 -20.16 -19.11 -14.41
CA SER A 175 -20.71 -18.61 -15.68
C SER A 175 -21.48 -17.29 -15.55
N ALA A 176 -22.01 -16.98 -14.36
CA ALA A 176 -22.80 -15.78 -14.09
C ALA A 176 -21.97 -14.59 -13.59
N ILE A 177 -20.65 -14.79 -13.42
CA ILE A 177 -19.71 -13.75 -13.01
C ILE A 177 -18.78 -13.42 -14.17
N TYR A 178 -18.26 -12.20 -14.16
CA TYR A 178 -17.17 -11.81 -15.04
C TYR A 178 -16.10 -11.12 -14.21
N ASP A 179 -14.88 -11.19 -14.73
CA ASP A 179 -13.81 -10.43 -14.14
C ASP A 179 -13.75 -9.02 -14.74
N SER A 180 -13.70 -8.02 -13.86
CA SER A 180 -13.75 -6.62 -14.29
C SER A 180 -12.53 -6.15 -15.10
N GLY A 181 -11.42 -6.91 -15.10
CA GLY A 181 -10.19 -6.59 -15.84
C GLY A 181 -9.53 -5.26 -15.45
N LYS A 182 -10.05 -4.58 -14.41
CA LYS A 182 -9.62 -3.26 -13.95
C LYS A 182 -9.49 -3.28 -12.44
N SER A 183 -8.52 -2.52 -11.95
CA SER A 183 -8.35 -2.33 -10.50
C SER A 183 -9.64 -1.81 -9.89
N MET A 184 -10.13 -2.48 -8.85
CA MET A 184 -11.43 -2.17 -8.24
C MET A 184 -11.50 -0.71 -7.78
N ARG A 185 -12.57 -0.02 -8.20
CA ARG A 185 -12.90 1.32 -7.71
C ARG A 185 -13.82 1.22 -6.50
N PRO A 186 -13.63 2.04 -5.45
CA PRO A 186 -14.56 2.10 -4.33
C PRO A 186 -15.98 2.45 -4.81
N LYS A 187 -16.96 1.62 -4.47
CA LYS A 187 -18.40 1.89 -4.64
C LYS A 187 -19.07 1.93 -3.28
N ARG A 188 -20.03 2.83 -3.08
CA ARG A 188 -20.76 2.96 -1.81
C ARG A 188 -21.47 1.65 -1.47
N GLY A 189 -21.27 1.14 -0.25
CA GLY A 189 -21.87 -0.10 0.22
C GLY A 189 -21.08 -1.38 -0.10
N GLU A 190 -20.15 -1.35 -1.06
CA GLU A 190 -19.30 -2.51 -1.38
C GLU A 190 -18.08 -2.56 -0.45
N LYS A 191 -17.75 -3.77 0.05
CA LYS A 191 -16.51 -4.02 0.79
C LYS A 191 -15.33 -4.04 -0.19
N LEU A 192 -14.23 -3.36 0.16
CA LEU A 192 -13.00 -3.44 -0.63
C LEU A 192 -12.23 -4.74 -0.32
N PRO A 193 -11.65 -5.42 -1.33
CA PRO A 193 -10.86 -6.63 -1.16
C PRO A 193 -9.43 -6.36 -0.63
N TYR A 194 -9.09 -5.08 -0.43
CA TYR A 194 -7.77 -4.63 0.02
C TYR A 194 -7.88 -3.58 1.14
N ASN A 195 -6.79 -3.35 1.85
CA ASN A 195 -6.67 -2.34 2.88
C ASN A 195 -6.55 -0.94 2.25
N ALA A 196 -7.68 -0.21 2.19
CA ALA A 196 -7.73 1.11 1.56
C ALA A 196 -6.80 2.15 2.20
N PHE A 197 -6.66 2.11 3.53
CA PHE A 197 -5.74 3.00 4.23
C PHE A 197 -4.30 2.74 3.79
N LEU A 198 -3.90 1.47 3.77
CA LEU A 198 -2.56 1.07 3.38
C LEU A 198 -2.24 1.49 1.95
N LYS A 199 -3.17 1.27 1.01
CA LYS A 199 -3.06 1.76 -0.37
C LYS A 199 -2.80 3.27 -0.40
N THR A 200 -3.65 4.07 0.25
CA THR A 200 -3.49 5.53 0.30
C THR A 200 -2.15 5.95 0.89
N LYS A 201 -1.68 5.31 1.96
CA LYS A 201 -0.38 5.65 2.56
C LYS A 201 0.79 5.26 1.66
N LEU A 202 0.74 4.10 1.02
CA LEU A 202 1.83 3.63 0.16
C LEU A 202 1.94 4.45 -1.14
N VAL A 203 0.85 4.65 -1.89
CA VAL A 203 0.93 5.34 -3.19
C VAL A 203 0.66 6.83 -3.11
N GLY A 204 -0.13 7.28 -2.13
CA GLY A 204 -0.50 8.69 -1.99
C GLY A 204 0.42 9.50 -1.08
N VAL A 205 1.16 8.83 -0.18
CA VAL A 205 2.09 9.51 0.76
C VAL A 205 3.52 9.06 0.49
N LEU A 206 3.83 7.77 0.66
CA LEU A 206 5.19 7.25 0.54
C LEU A 206 5.77 7.45 -0.86
N GLY A 207 5.03 7.08 -1.91
CA GLY A 207 5.48 7.28 -3.30
C GLY A 207 5.99 8.70 -3.58
N PRO A 208 5.17 9.74 -3.38
CA PRO A 208 5.62 11.13 -3.51
C PRO A 208 6.79 11.50 -2.59
N CYS A 209 6.84 10.99 -1.34
CA CYS A 209 7.97 11.24 -0.44
C CYS A 209 9.29 10.68 -1.00
N LEU A 210 9.29 9.49 -1.57
CA LEU A 210 10.47 8.86 -2.17
C LEU A 210 10.99 9.65 -3.39
N ILE A 211 10.08 10.17 -4.21
CA ILE A 211 10.41 11.00 -5.38
C ILE A 211 11.01 12.33 -4.92
N LYS A 212 10.33 13.04 -4.00
CA LYS A 212 10.77 14.35 -3.49
C LYS A 212 12.11 14.27 -2.73
N ALA A 213 12.36 13.17 -2.05
CA ALA A 213 13.61 12.96 -1.33
C ALA A 213 14.80 12.59 -2.24
N ASN A 214 14.57 12.43 -3.55
CA ASN A 214 15.52 11.85 -4.50
C ASN A 214 16.13 10.54 -3.93
N SER A 215 15.24 9.62 -3.58
CA SER A 215 15.62 8.32 -3.03
C SER A 215 16.26 7.41 -4.09
N PRO A 216 17.03 6.38 -3.69
CA PRO A 216 17.53 5.37 -4.63
C PRO A 216 16.43 4.73 -5.49
N TRP A 217 15.21 4.67 -4.98
CA TRP A 217 14.03 4.11 -5.65
C TRP A 217 13.49 4.99 -6.77
N ARG A 218 13.88 6.28 -6.83
CA ARG A 218 13.39 7.23 -7.84
C ARG A 218 13.76 6.79 -9.26
N LYS A 219 14.91 6.13 -9.46
CA LYS A 219 15.34 5.60 -10.76
C LYS A 219 14.29 4.66 -11.35
N LEU A 220 13.76 3.72 -10.56
CA LEU A 220 12.71 2.80 -11.01
C LEU A 220 11.43 3.52 -11.45
N TYR A 221 11.09 4.62 -10.78
CA TYR A 221 9.95 5.45 -11.16
C TYR A 221 10.20 6.18 -12.49
N ASP A 222 11.36 6.83 -12.63
CA ASP A 222 11.71 7.61 -13.83
C ASP A 222 11.82 6.68 -15.06
N ASP A 223 12.53 5.56 -14.93
CA ASP A 223 12.72 4.56 -15.99
C ASP A 223 11.37 3.98 -16.45
N TYR A 224 10.51 3.59 -15.51
CA TYR A 224 9.19 3.04 -15.82
C TYR A 224 8.28 4.07 -16.49
N LYS A 225 8.29 5.33 -16.00
CA LYS A 225 7.48 6.40 -16.59
C LYS A 225 7.95 6.70 -18.01
N HIS A 226 9.26 6.76 -18.23
CA HIS A 226 9.85 6.96 -19.55
C HIS A 226 9.48 5.83 -20.50
N ARG A 227 9.69 4.57 -20.11
CA ARG A 227 9.32 3.39 -20.92
C ARG A 227 7.86 3.42 -21.36
N LYS A 228 6.92 3.65 -20.43
CA LYS A 228 5.48 3.72 -20.77
C LYS A 228 5.14 4.94 -21.63
N ALA A 229 5.88 6.05 -21.52
CA ALA A 229 5.73 7.19 -22.41
C ALA A 229 6.22 6.87 -23.83
N SER A 230 7.40 6.26 -23.97
CA SER A 230 7.98 5.84 -25.25
C SER A 230 7.10 4.80 -25.97
N ALA A 231 6.48 3.89 -25.22
CA ALA A 231 5.53 2.92 -25.75
C ALA A 231 4.15 3.51 -26.14
N GLY A 232 3.94 4.82 -25.97
CA GLY A 232 2.63 5.45 -26.21
C GLY A 232 1.53 4.97 -25.26
N TRP A 233 1.88 4.36 -24.12
CA TRP A 233 0.92 3.73 -23.22
C TRP A 233 0.28 4.73 -22.25
N GLY A 234 -1.01 4.49 -21.99
CA GLY A 234 -1.80 5.21 -21.00
C GLY A 234 -2.48 6.48 -21.56
N THR A 235 -3.64 6.80 -20.99
CA THR A 235 -4.53 7.90 -21.40
C THR A 235 -3.96 9.31 -21.15
N GLY A 236 -2.78 9.45 -20.56
CA GLY A 236 -2.16 10.74 -20.27
C GLY A 236 -1.01 10.65 -19.26
N ASP A 237 -0.30 11.77 -19.04
CA ASP A 237 0.87 11.81 -18.16
C ASP A 237 0.53 11.43 -16.71
N ALA A 238 -0.61 11.90 -16.20
CA ALA A 238 -1.09 11.55 -14.86
C ALA A 238 -1.30 10.03 -14.69
N HIS A 239 -1.82 9.35 -15.73
CA HIS A 239 -2.01 7.89 -15.68
C HIS A 239 -0.65 7.18 -15.63
N ARG A 240 0.32 7.58 -16.47
CA ARG A 240 1.68 7.05 -16.45
C ARG A 240 2.39 7.32 -15.11
N HIS A 241 2.24 8.52 -14.56
CA HIS A 241 2.78 8.91 -13.25
C HIS A 241 2.26 7.98 -12.14
N HIS A 242 0.95 7.76 -12.07
CA HIS A 242 0.38 6.86 -11.06
C HIS A 242 0.77 5.39 -11.28
N ALA A 243 0.93 4.94 -12.52
CA ALA A 243 1.44 3.61 -12.82
C ALA A 243 2.90 3.45 -12.37
N ALA A 244 3.75 4.43 -12.65
CA ALA A 244 5.15 4.46 -12.23
C ALA A 244 5.31 4.49 -10.70
N ILE A 245 4.48 5.28 -9.98
CA ILE A 245 4.46 5.26 -8.51
C ILE A 245 4.12 3.86 -8.00
N ARG A 246 3.06 3.22 -8.55
CA ARG A 246 2.67 1.87 -8.12
C ARG A 246 3.79 0.87 -8.35
N TYR A 247 4.45 0.94 -9.50
CA TYR A 247 5.58 0.07 -9.84
C TYR A 247 6.73 0.25 -8.84
N MET A 248 7.21 1.47 -8.64
CA MET A 248 8.28 1.78 -7.67
C MET A 248 7.95 1.27 -6.26
N VAL A 249 6.72 1.51 -5.79
CA VAL A 249 6.27 1.07 -4.47
C VAL A 249 6.21 -0.46 -4.37
N LYS A 250 5.79 -1.17 -5.42
CA LYS A 250 5.83 -2.64 -5.45
C LYS A 250 7.25 -3.18 -5.29
N GLN A 251 8.21 -2.61 -6.03
CA GLN A 251 9.62 -3.02 -5.97
C GLN A 251 10.23 -2.74 -4.59
N LEU A 252 9.91 -1.58 -4.00
CA LEU A 252 10.32 -1.26 -2.63
C LEU A 252 9.76 -2.29 -1.64
N LEU A 253 8.47 -2.60 -1.72
CA LEU A 253 7.84 -3.58 -0.85
C LEU A 253 8.39 -4.99 -1.04
N LEU A 254 8.74 -5.39 -2.27
CA LEU A 254 9.41 -6.66 -2.54
C LEU A 254 10.76 -6.74 -1.82
N ALA A 255 11.55 -5.67 -1.88
CA ALA A 255 12.83 -5.62 -1.17
C ALA A 255 12.64 -5.71 0.35
N ILE A 256 11.69 -4.94 0.91
CA ILE A 256 11.36 -5.01 2.33
C ILE A 256 10.88 -6.41 2.72
N TRP A 257 10.04 -7.05 1.90
CA TRP A 257 9.55 -8.40 2.16
C TRP A 257 10.67 -9.43 2.19
N LYS A 258 11.60 -9.37 1.22
CA LYS A 258 12.78 -10.25 1.19
C LYS A 258 13.65 -10.07 2.44
N ASP A 259 13.98 -8.82 2.76
CA ASP A 259 14.80 -8.51 3.94
C ASP A 259 14.10 -8.93 5.23
N TRP A 260 12.78 -8.69 5.35
CA TRP A 260 12.03 -8.99 6.56
C TRP A 260 11.86 -10.49 6.78
N ARG A 261 11.61 -11.27 5.73
CA ARG A 261 11.57 -12.73 5.85
C ARG A 261 12.93 -13.31 6.17
N ALA A 262 14.00 -12.84 5.52
CA ALA A 262 15.35 -13.25 5.83
C ALA A 262 15.72 -12.91 7.29
N PHE A 263 15.31 -11.74 7.78
CA PHE A 263 15.56 -11.30 9.15
C PHE A 263 14.84 -12.17 10.22
N GLU A 264 13.68 -12.74 9.88
CA GLU A 264 12.91 -13.59 10.78
C GLU A 264 13.10 -15.10 10.52
N ASP A 265 14.11 -15.47 9.71
CA ASP A 265 14.36 -16.85 9.28
C ASP A 265 13.13 -17.54 8.67
N LEU A 266 12.26 -16.76 8.03
CA LEU A 266 11.09 -17.25 7.33
C LEU A 266 11.46 -17.66 5.90
N PRO A 267 10.88 -18.74 5.35
CA PRO A 267 11.23 -19.20 4.01
C PRO A 267 10.91 -18.12 2.99
N VAL A 268 11.89 -17.73 2.19
CA VAL A 268 11.72 -16.83 1.05
C VAL A 268 11.40 -17.70 -0.15
N ARG A 269 10.14 -17.68 -0.60
CA ARG A 269 9.78 -18.38 -1.83
C ARG A 269 10.52 -17.76 -3.02
N PRO A 270 10.95 -18.57 -4.01
CA PRO A 270 11.42 -18.08 -5.29
C PRO A 270 10.38 -17.18 -5.93
N SER A 271 10.80 -16.36 -6.89
CA SER A 271 9.87 -15.55 -7.65
C SER A 271 8.79 -16.42 -8.31
N TYR A 272 7.59 -15.89 -8.49
CA TYR A 272 6.52 -16.57 -9.23
C TYR A 272 6.98 -17.05 -10.62
N GLN A 273 7.89 -16.31 -11.24
CA GLN A 273 8.52 -16.65 -12.53
C GLN A 273 9.37 -17.92 -12.46
N GLU A 274 10.04 -18.17 -11.33
CA GLU A 274 10.81 -19.38 -11.08
C GLU A 274 9.90 -20.58 -10.76
N GLU A 275 8.83 -20.39 -9.97
CA GLU A 275 7.92 -21.47 -9.57
C GLU A 275 6.92 -21.92 -10.67
N LYS A 276 6.47 -21.01 -11.54
CA LYS A 276 5.39 -21.28 -12.52
C LYS A 276 5.82 -21.20 -13.99
N LEU A 277 6.89 -20.47 -14.31
CA LEU A 277 7.37 -20.29 -15.70
C LEU A 277 8.75 -20.93 -15.94
N GLY A 278 9.39 -21.50 -14.91
CA GLY A 278 10.64 -22.26 -15.05
C GLY A 278 11.86 -21.41 -15.44
N HIS A 279 11.80 -20.09 -15.30
CA HIS A 279 12.93 -19.20 -15.60
C HIS A 279 13.69 -18.88 -14.31
N THR A 280 14.79 -19.59 -14.07
CA THR A 280 15.78 -19.25 -13.04
C THR A 280 16.55 -18.01 -13.46
N HIS A 281 16.55 -16.97 -12.62
CA HIS A 281 17.57 -15.93 -12.75
C HIS A 281 18.88 -16.51 -12.18
N GLU A 282 19.71 -17.10 -13.05
CA GLU A 282 21.08 -17.42 -12.69
C GLU A 282 21.76 -16.13 -12.19
N ALA A 283 22.12 -16.14 -10.91
CA ALA A 283 23.00 -15.15 -10.33
C ALA A 283 24.28 -15.12 -11.16
N THR A 284 24.57 -13.97 -11.76
CA THR A 284 25.64 -13.81 -12.73
C THR A 284 27.00 -14.03 -12.04
N ALA A 285 27.52 -15.25 -12.16
CA ALA A 285 28.96 -15.48 -12.07
C ALA A 285 29.56 -15.09 -13.43
N VAL A 286 30.64 -14.32 -13.36
CA VAL A 286 31.42 -13.80 -14.49
C VAL A 286 31.87 -14.94 -15.42
N GLY A 287 31.54 -14.88 -16.71
CA GLY A 287 32.16 -15.76 -17.72
C GLY A 287 31.40 -15.95 -19.04
N SER A 288 31.68 -15.06 -20.00
CA SER A 288 31.65 -15.24 -21.48
C SER A 288 30.50 -15.99 -22.21
N ASN A 289 29.93 -15.23 -23.16
CA ASN A 289 29.27 -15.62 -24.42
C ASN A 289 27.80 -16.12 -24.41
N GLY A 290 26.90 -15.17 -24.74
CA GLY A 290 26.02 -15.39 -25.91
C GLY A 290 24.51 -15.38 -25.68
N LYS A 291 23.94 -14.22 -25.30
CA LYS A 291 22.68 -13.62 -25.81
C LYS A 291 22.52 -12.23 -25.17
N SER A 292 22.04 -11.24 -25.93
CA SER A 292 22.06 -9.85 -25.48
C SER A 292 20.97 -9.56 -24.44
N SER A 293 21.26 -8.66 -23.49
CA SER A 293 20.31 -8.17 -22.47
C SER A 293 19.01 -7.63 -23.06
N ALA A 294 19.01 -7.20 -24.33
CA ALA A 294 17.84 -6.67 -25.02
C ALA A 294 16.83 -7.77 -25.39
N ASP A 295 17.27 -9.01 -25.58
CA ASP A 295 16.42 -10.11 -26.03
C ASP A 295 15.64 -10.75 -24.87
N VAL A 296 16.15 -10.65 -23.65
CA VAL A 296 15.49 -11.17 -22.43
C VAL A 296 14.47 -10.17 -21.87
N GLU A 297 14.73 -8.87 -22.03
CA GLU A 297 13.88 -7.78 -21.54
C GLU A 297 12.63 -7.58 -22.43
N ALA A 298 12.69 -7.93 -23.72
CA ALA A 298 11.56 -7.93 -24.64
C ALA A 298 10.53 -9.05 -24.37
N LEU A 299 10.95 -10.16 -23.77
CA LEU A 299 10.09 -11.31 -23.41
C LEU A 299 9.30 -11.09 -22.12
N MET A 300 9.75 -10.18 -21.23
CA MET A 300 9.01 -9.83 -20.01
C MET A 300 7.81 -8.90 -20.24
N ASP A 301 7.66 -8.37 -21.47
CA ASP A 301 6.74 -7.28 -21.84
C ASP A 301 5.77 -7.70 -22.96
N SER A 302 5.61 -9.00 -23.26
CA SER A 302 4.56 -9.44 -24.18
C SER A 302 3.18 -9.17 -23.54
N PRO A 303 2.19 -8.66 -24.30
CA PRO A 303 0.82 -8.48 -23.81
C PRO A 303 0.22 -9.76 -23.24
N GLU A 304 0.69 -10.92 -23.73
CA GLU A 304 0.27 -12.25 -23.29
C GLU A 304 0.78 -12.56 -21.87
N VAL A 305 1.96 -12.05 -21.46
CA VAL A 305 2.51 -12.26 -20.12
C VAL A 305 1.79 -11.41 -19.06
N GLU A 306 1.39 -10.17 -19.37
CA GLU A 306 0.52 -9.35 -18.49
C GLU A 306 -0.92 -9.93 -18.39
N GLU A 307 -1.42 -10.56 -19.47
CA GLU A 307 -2.73 -11.21 -19.52
C GLU A 307 -2.73 -12.61 -18.85
N GLU A 308 -1.64 -13.36 -18.92
CA GLU A 308 -1.48 -14.67 -18.26
C GLU A 308 -1.19 -14.54 -16.76
N LEU A 309 -0.46 -13.50 -16.32
CA LEU A 309 -0.35 -13.15 -14.89
C LEU A 309 -1.69 -12.70 -14.29
N ALA A 310 -2.63 -12.23 -15.11
CA ALA A 310 -4.00 -11.92 -14.69
C ALA A 310 -4.89 -13.19 -14.65
N ASN A 311 -4.61 -14.18 -15.48
CA ASN A 311 -5.39 -15.42 -15.61
C ASN A 311 -4.92 -16.59 -14.73
N ALA A 312 -3.77 -16.48 -14.05
CA ALA A 312 -3.23 -17.50 -13.15
C ALA A 312 -3.48 -17.24 -11.63
N LEU A 313 -4.49 -16.41 -11.32
CA LEU A 313 -5.12 -16.25 -10.00
C LEU A 313 -6.54 -16.83 -10.00
#